data_AF-A0A7G5EIC4-F1
#
_entry.id   AF-A0A7G5EIC4-F1
#
_cell.length_a   1.000
_cell.length_b   1.000
_cell.length_c   1.000
_cell.angle_alpha   90.00
_cell.angle_beta   90.00
_cell.angle_gamma   90.00
#
_symmetry.space_group_name_H-M   'P 1'
#
loop_
_entity.id
_entity.type
_entity.pdbx_description
1 polymer ?
#
loop_
_entity_poly.entity_id
_entity_poly.type
_entity_poly.pdbx_seq_one_letter_code
_entity_poly.pdbx_strand_id
1 'polypeptide(L)'
;MTLYDPMIGALREHWKANANAYPQCFELTKVALDDLNADRALLKKSIGLKPLAGGDFMMFHGAKIVIGDSNAMVSKDGTRVPLG
;
A
#
# COMPACT_ATOMS: atom_id res chain seq x y z
N MET A 1 12.04 0.80 -8.37
CA MET A 1 11.88 1.92 -7.41
C MET A 1 10.69 1.57 -6.54
N THR A 2 10.83 1.63 -5.22
CA THR A 2 9.86 1.05 -4.30
C THR A 2 8.62 1.95 -4.19
N LEU A 3 7.41 1.39 -4.18
CA LEU A 3 6.16 2.16 -4.08
C LEU A 3 5.86 2.64 -2.65
N TYR A 4 6.69 2.31 -1.67
CA TYR A 4 6.38 2.57 -0.26
C TYR A 4 6.14 4.06 0.02
N ASP A 5 7.06 4.94 -0.41
CA ASP A 5 6.95 6.37 -0.16
C ASP A 5 5.78 7.02 -0.94
N PRO A 6 5.58 6.74 -2.24
CA PRO A 6 4.38 7.17 -2.96
C PRO A 6 3.07 6.74 -2.29
N MET A 7 2.98 5.50 -1.82
CA MET A 7 1.79 5.00 -1.14
C MET A 7 1.55 5.70 0.20
N ILE A 8 2.60 5.98 0.99
CA ILE A 8 2.49 6.77 2.22
C ILE A 8 2.03 8.19 1.92
N GLY A 9 2.60 8.82 0.88
CA GLY A 9 2.21 10.17 0.47
C GLY A 9 0.73 10.25 0.12
N ALA A 10 0.29 9.38 -0.79
CA ALA A 10 -1.10 9.28 -1.22
C ALA A 10 -2.05 8.98 -0.04
N LEU A 11 -1.70 8.05 0.85
CA LEU A 11 -2.51 7.74 2.03
C LEU A 11 -2.68 8.95 2.95
N ARG A 12 -1.58 9.69 3.20
CA ARG A 12 -1.61 10.89 4.07
C ARG A 12 -2.45 12.00 3.48
N GLU A 13 -2.33 12.24 2.18
CA GLU A 13 -3.12 13.25 1.48
C GLU A 13 -4.60 12.88 1.48
N HIS A 14 -4.92 11.62 1.16
CA HIS A 14 -6.30 11.12 1.21
C HIS A 14 -6.90 11.27 2.60
N TRP A 15 -6.19 10.82 3.64
CA TRP A 15 -6.64 10.90 5.02
C TRP A 15 -6.98 12.33 5.44
N LYS A 16 -6.14 13.30 5.07
CA LYS A 16 -6.38 14.73 5.33
C LYS A 16 -7.60 15.26 4.56
N ALA A 17 -7.72 14.93 3.28
CA ALA A 17 -8.80 15.40 2.42
C ALA A 17 -10.17 14.76 2.75
N ASN A 18 -10.18 13.57 3.36
CA ASN A 18 -11.38 12.76 3.56
C ASN A 18 -11.76 12.60 5.04
N ALA A 19 -11.44 13.60 5.87
CA ALA A 19 -11.80 13.64 7.29
C ALA A 19 -11.41 12.37 8.07
N ASN A 20 -10.15 11.94 7.91
CA ASN A 20 -9.60 10.76 8.58
C ASN A 20 -10.25 9.43 8.15
N ALA A 21 -10.75 9.35 6.90
CA ALA A 21 -11.24 8.11 6.32
C ALA A 21 -10.13 7.42 5.51
N TYR A 22 -10.11 6.09 5.54
CA TYR A 22 -9.26 5.31 4.66
C TYR A 22 -9.74 5.34 3.20
N PRO A 23 -8.83 5.17 2.22
CA PRO A 23 -9.22 4.85 0.84
C PRO A 23 -9.92 3.49 0.79
N GLN A 24 -10.59 3.19 -0.32
CA GLN A 24 -11.20 1.87 -0.51
C GLN A 24 -10.14 0.77 -0.56
N CYS A 25 -9.08 1.01 -1.34
CA CYS A 25 -7.94 0.10 -1.45
C CYS A 25 -6.76 0.78 -2.16
N PHE A 26 -5.64 0.07 -2.15
CA PHE A 26 -4.55 0.23 -3.09
C PHE A 26 -4.63 -0.88 -4.14
N GLU A 27 -4.76 -0.51 -5.41
CA GLU A 27 -4.57 -1.40 -6.55
C GLU A 27 -3.06 -1.42 -6.86
N LEU A 28 -2.44 -2.60 -6.86
CA LEU A 28 -1.05 -2.77 -7.25
C LEU A 28 -0.92 -3.87 -8.30
N THR A 29 -0.03 -3.66 -9.26
CA THR A 29 0.43 -4.77 -10.11
C THR A 29 1.08 -5.84 -9.24
N LYS A 30 1.02 -7.10 -9.69
CA LYS A 30 1.63 -8.21 -8.94
C LYS A 30 3.13 -7.99 -8.71
N VAL A 31 3.85 -7.49 -9.72
CA VAL A 31 5.28 -7.16 -9.62
C VAL A 31 5.53 -6.13 -8.52
N ALA A 32 4.78 -5.03 -8.52
CA ALA A 32 4.98 -3.97 -7.51
C ALA A 32 4.62 -4.43 -6.09
N LEU A 33 3.62 -5.30 -5.95
CA LEU A 33 3.28 -5.91 -4.66
C LEU A 33 4.38 -6.85 -4.17
N ASP A 34 4.94 -7.68 -5.05
CA ASP A 34 6.03 -8.60 -4.70
C ASP A 34 7.29 -7.82 -4.28
N ASP A 35 7.65 -6.75 -4.99
CA ASP A 35 8.76 -5.84 -4.62
C ASP A 35 8.54 -5.18 -3.26
N LEU A 36 7.36 -4.60 -3.03
CA LEU A 36 6.98 -3.97 -1.76
C LEU A 36 7.06 -4.96 -0.59
N ASN A 37 6.67 -6.21 -0.81
CA ASN A 37 6.72 -7.25 0.21
C ASN A 37 8.15 -7.72 0.49
N ALA A 38 9.00 -7.79 -0.54
CA ALA A 38 10.42 -8.09 -0.38
C ALA A 38 11.11 -7.04 0.50
N ASP A 39 10.84 -5.75 0.25
CA ASP A 39 11.39 -4.65 1.05
C ASP A 39 10.93 -4.71 2.51
N ARG A 40 9.62 -4.94 2.74
CA ARG A 40 9.07 -5.08 4.10
C ARG A 40 9.66 -6.28 4.83
N ALA A 41 9.87 -7.40 4.14
CA ALA A 41 10.49 -8.59 4.72
C ALA A 41 11.95 -8.32 5.12
N LEU A 42 12.70 -7.61 4.27
CA LEU A 42 14.08 -7.20 4.56
C LEU A 42 14.15 -6.27 5.78
N LEU A 43 13.28 -5.27 5.85
CA LEU A 43 13.19 -4.34 6.98
C LEU A 43 12.83 -5.07 8.28
N LYS A 44 11.82 -5.94 8.25
CA LYS A 44 11.44 -6.71 9.45
C LYS A 44 12.58 -7.60 9.94
N LYS A 45 13.29 -8.26 9.02
CA LYS A 45 14.47 -9.07 9.34
C LYS A 45 15.58 -8.24 9.99
N SER A 46 15.84 -7.02 9.51
CA SER A 46 16.92 -6.18 10.05
C SER A 46 16.66 -5.70 11.48
N ILE A 47 15.39 -5.57 11.88
CA ILE A 47 14.99 -5.18 13.25
C ILE A 47 14.52 -6.36 14.12
N GLY A 48 14.79 -7.61 13.69
CA GLY A 48 14.49 -8.81 14.47
C GLY A 48 13.00 -9.16 14.59
N LEU A 49 12.13 -8.58 13.75
CA LEU A 49 10.71 -8.90 13.71
C LEU A 49 10.45 -10.13 12.84
N LYS A 50 9.43 -10.91 13.22
CA LYS A 50 8.95 -12.05 12.43
C LYS A 50 8.46 -11.60 11.05
N PRO A 51 8.66 -12.41 9.99
CA PRO A 51 8.07 -12.17 8.68
C PRO A 51 6.55 -11.93 8.77
N LEU A 52 6.01 -11.15 7.83
CA LEU A 52 4.56 -10.99 7.68
C LEU A 52 3.89 -12.37 7.53
N ALA A 53 2.81 -12.61 8.27
CA ALA A 53 2.02 -13.84 8.19
C ALA A 53 0.82 -13.65 7.25
N GLY A 54 0.22 -14.77 6.82
CA GLY A 54 -0.85 -14.82 5.82
C GLY A 54 -1.88 -13.68 5.93
N GLY A 55 -2.02 -12.90 4.86
CA GLY A 55 -2.93 -11.77 4.76
C GLY A 55 -2.33 -10.39 5.06
N ASP A 56 -1.28 -10.28 5.89
CA ASP A 56 -0.68 -8.98 6.24
C ASP A 56 -0.02 -8.29 5.03
N PHE A 57 0.38 -9.08 4.02
CA PHE A 57 0.90 -8.58 2.75
C PHE A 57 -0.15 -7.82 1.93
N MET A 58 -1.43 -8.08 2.18
CA MET A 58 -2.56 -7.44 1.51
C MET A 58 -3.09 -6.25 2.30
N MET A 59 -2.33 -5.75 3.28
CA MET A 59 -2.64 -4.54 4.03
C MET A 59 -1.46 -3.57 4.01
N PHE A 60 -1.76 -2.29 4.01
CA PHE A 60 -0.78 -1.21 4.12
C PHE A 60 -1.31 -0.12 5.03
N HIS A 61 -0.73 -0.01 6.24
CA HIS A 61 -1.10 1.00 7.22
C HIS A 61 -2.62 1.11 7.43
N GLY A 62 -3.31 -0.02 7.50
CA GLY A 62 -4.78 -0.08 7.70
C GLY A 62 -5.62 -0.06 6.41
N ALA A 63 -5.04 0.30 5.26
CA ALA A 63 -5.72 0.22 3.96
C ALA A 63 -5.51 -1.16 3.30
N LYS A 64 -6.55 -1.67 2.63
CA LYS A 64 -6.48 -2.93 1.88
C LYS A 64 -5.64 -2.76 0.61
N ILE A 65 -4.86 -3.77 0.25
CA ILE A 65 -4.23 -3.92 -1.06
C ILE A 65 -5.02 -4.97 -1.86
N VAL A 66 -5.22 -4.70 -3.14
CA VAL A 66 -5.74 -5.64 -4.13
C VAL A 66 -4.78 -5.70 -5.32
N ILE A 67 -4.72 -6.85 -5.98
CA ILE A 67 -3.97 -6.97 -7.23
C ILE A 67 -4.83 -6.35 -8.34
N GLY A 68 -4.24 -5.46 -9.13
CA GLY A 68 -4.86 -4.81 -10.28
C GLY A 68 -3.89 -4.62 -11.44
N ASP A 69 -4.37 -3.99 -12.51
CA ASP A 69 -3.60 -3.80 -13.76
C ASP A 69 -2.64 -2.61 -13.70
N SER A 70 -2.80 -1.74 -12.70
CA SER A 70 -1.97 -0.54 -12.49
C SER A 70 -1.72 -0.28 -11.00
N ASN A 71 -0.75 0.58 -10.71
CA ASN A 71 -0.47 1.03 -9.35
C ASN A 71 -1.26 2.31 -9.05
N ALA A 72 -2.29 2.22 -8.22
CA ALA A 72 -3.15 3.33 -7.86
C ALA A 72 -3.73 3.20 -6.45
N MET A 73 -4.02 4.32 -5.82
CA MET A 73 -4.90 4.38 -4.66
C MET A 73 -6.33 4.66 -5.13
N VAL A 74 -7.28 3.85 -4.69
CA VAL A 74 -8.71 4.06 -4.96
C VAL A 74 -9.31 4.84 -3.79
N SER A 75 -9.60 6.11 -4.03
CA SER A 75 -10.24 6.99 -3.05
C SER A 75 -11.63 6.48 -2.65
N LYS A 76 -12.19 7.04 -1.57
CA LYS A 76 -13.49 6.68 -1.01
C LYS A 76 -14.63 6.80 -2.02
N ASP A 77 -14.55 7.79 -2.90
CA ASP A 77 -15.49 8.07 -4.00
C ASP A 77 -15.24 7.23 -5.26
N GLY A 78 -14.23 6.35 -5.24
CA GLY A 78 -13.82 5.53 -6.39
C GLY A 78 -12.82 6.22 -7.32
N THR A 79 -12.42 7.47 -7.04
CA THR A 79 -11.41 8.16 -7.83
C THR A 79 -10.08 7.43 -7.73
N ARG A 80 -9.46 7.11 -8.88
CA ARG A 80 -8.14 6.49 -8.94
C ARG A 80 -7.05 7.55 -8.95
N VAL A 81 -6.16 7.47 -7.97
CA VAL A 81 -4.98 8.32 -7.85
C VAL A 81 -3.75 7.47 -8.19
N PRO A 82 -3.08 7.71 -9.33
CA PRO A 82 -1.89 6.95 -9.73
C PRO A 82 -0.78 7.01 -8.69
N LEU A 83 -0.04 5.89 -8.55
CA LEU A 83 1.11 5.77 -7.67
C LEU A 83 2.37 5.55 -8.49
N GLY A 84 3.15 6.63 -8.68
CA GLY A 84 4.39 6.62 -9.45
C GLY A 84 4.17 6.76 -10.94
#